data_AF-A0A1U7GEL1-F1
#
_entry.id   AF-A0A1U7GEL1-F1
#
_cell.length_a   1.000
_cell.length_b   1.000
_cell.length_c   1.000
_cell.angle_alpha   90.00
_cell.angle_beta   90.00
_cell.angle_gamma   90.00
#
_symmetry.space_group_name_H-M   'P 1'
#
loop_
_entity.id
_entity.type
_entity.pdbx_description
1 polymer ?
#
loop_
_entity_poly.entity_id
_entity_poly.type
_entity_poly.pdbx_seq_one_letter_code
_entity_poly.pdbx_strand_id
1 'polypeptide(L)'
;MTAKADTATHFSSNGLGGSLIDDTLNLLGIPDDASSETTVTQFVVPGSGPVSLTFQVLFDHGSFLYDFGFYDVSAVTADPVADSKGYAIQALSHSVEVFDDRLVDPGALKTVTVQGGAVLGFFIVPNNTIANVLADPDKFFPSSITNGFYRAPLFSVSDANPGQFDQFLSFLGGGKTLFTFEDLSRAPGSGSDSNFTDLGFSIDVQLGVAPVPEPAALTLGGVAGTIGLALAAARRGRPEGRAGRIVA
;
A
#
# COMPACT_ATOMS: atom_id res chain seq x y z
N MET A 1 4.14 -12.71 10.67
CA MET A 1 5.08 -12.68 9.53
C MET A 1 5.04 -11.27 9.00
N THR A 2 6.19 -10.67 8.70
CA THR A 2 6.27 -9.26 8.27
C THR A 2 5.94 -9.18 6.79
N ALA A 3 5.02 -8.31 6.39
CA ALA A 3 4.77 -7.94 5.00
C ALA A 3 6.11 -7.71 4.28
N LYS A 4 6.24 -8.19 3.04
CA LYS A 4 7.41 -7.87 2.21
C LYS A 4 7.14 -6.57 1.48
N ALA A 5 6.93 -5.51 2.27
CA ALA A 5 6.89 -4.17 1.72
C ALA A 5 8.23 -3.92 1.04
N ASP A 6 8.19 -3.56 -0.24
CA ASP A 6 9.40 -3.14 -0.91
C ASP A 6 9.82 -1.78 -0.36
N THR A 7 11.12 -1.51 -0.43
CA THR A 7 11.67 -0.22 -0.04
C THR A 7 12.35 0.38 -1.27
N ALA A 8 11.59 0.77 -2.29
CA ALA A 8 12.09 1.56 -3.40
C ALA A 8 12.17 3.03 -2.95
N THR A 9 13.32 3.44 -2.45
CA THR A 9 13.51 4.75 -1.84
C THR A 9 13.60 5.91 -2.83
N HIS A 10 13.76 5.66 -4.15
CA HIS A 10 13.86 6.71 -5.15
C HIS A 10 13.41 6.28 -6.56
N PHE A 11 12.53 7.09 -7.15
CA PHE A 11 12.27 7.14 -8.59
C PHE A 11 13.20 8.21 -9.18
N SER A 12 13.89 7.86 -10.25
CA SER A 12 14.67 8.81 -11.04
C SER A 12 14.64 8.34 -12.48
N SER A 13 15.03 9.17 -13.42
CA SER A 13 15.30 8.77 -14.82
C SER A 13 16.18 7.51 -15.00
N ASN A 14 16.83 7.02 -13.94
CA ASN A 14 17.62 5.77 -13.91
C ASN A 14 17.11 4.72 -12.87
N GLY A 15 15.90 4.85 -12.30
CA GLY A 15 15.30 3.95 -11.30
C GLY A 15 13.97 3.31 -11.75
N LEU A 16 13.19 2.72 -10.81
CA LEU A 16 11.78 2.33 -11.04
C LEU A 16 10.97 3.58 -11.45
N GLY A 17 9.81 3.46 -12.12
CA GLY A 17 8.93 4.57 -12.53
C GLY A 17 9.31 5.40 -13.75
N GLY A 18 10.61 5.45 -14.12
CA GLY A 18 11.10 6.23 -15.26
C GLY A 18 10.67 7.70 -15.25
N SER A 19 10.75 8.38 -16.42
CA SER A 19 10.35 9.80 -16.54
C SER A 19 8.85 10.01 -16.37
N LEU A 20 8.02 8.98 -16.54
CA LEU A 20 6.56 9.14 -16.50
C LEU A 20 6.06 9.53 -15.11
N ILE A 21 6.54 8.86 -14.06
CA ILE A 21 6.14 9.20 -12.68
C ILE A 21 6.64 10.61 -12.32
N ASP A 22 7.90 10.93 -12.63
CA ASP A 22 8.49 12.26 -12.40
C ASP A 22 7.68 13.37 -13.12
N ASP A 23 7.34 13.17 -14.39
CA ASP A 23 6.53 14.11 -15.17
C ASP A 23 5.11 14.26 -14.59
N THR A 24 4.54 13.16 -14.09
CA THR A 24 3.20 13.14 -13.47
C THR A 24 3.19 13.88 -12.12
N LEU A 25 4.20 13.68 -11.29
CA LEU A 25 4.35 14.40 -10.01
C LEU A 25 4.45 15.91 -10.26
N ASN A 26 5.28 16.31 -11.22
CA ASN A 26 5.41 17.70 -11.66
C ASN A 26 4.09 18.28 -12.17
N LEU A 27 3.35 17.52 -12.99
CA LEU A 27 2.02 17.91 -13.49
C LEU A 27 1.03 18.14 -12.35
N LEU A 28 1.07 17.30 -11.31
CA LEU A 28 0.18 17.40 -10.15
C LEU A 28 0.64 18.43 -9.12
N GLY A 29 1.86 18.97 -9.25
CA GLY A 29 2.47 19.86 -8.27
C GLY A 29 2.80 19.14 -6.95
N ILE A 30 3.04 17.84 -7.00
CA ILE A 30 3.51 17.05 -5.85
C ILE A 30 5.04 17.24 -5.78
N PRO A 31 5.59 17.82 -4.69
CA PRO A 31 7.02 18.06 -4.57
C PRO A 31 7.86 16.78 -4.56
N ASP A 32 9.07 16.84 -5.12
CA ASP A 32 10.01 15.70 -5.18
C ASP A 32 10.42 15.17 -3.78
N ASP A 33 10.42 16.00 -2.73
CA ASP A 33 10.68 15.54 -1.36
C ASP A 33 9.47 14.80 -0.76
N ALA A 34 8.29 14.99 -1.33
CA ALA A 34 7.06 14.30 -0.98
C ALA A 34 6.81 13.05 -1.84
N SER A 35 7.67 12.78 -2.83
CA SER A 35 7.53 11.70 -3.81
C SER A 35 8.38 10.45 -3.53
N SER A 36 8.83 10.26 -2.30
CA SER A 36 9.34 8.95 -1.87
C SER A 36 8.21 7.92 -1.91
N GLU A 37 8.45 6.69 -2.38
CA GLU A 37 7.51 5.58 -2.18
C GLU A 37 7.12 5.55 -0.71
N THR A 38 5.81 5.65 -0.46
CA THR A 38 5.31 5.41 0.87
C THR A 38 4.86 3.96 0.93
N THR A 39 5.38 3.17 1.88
CA THR A 39 4.92 1.79 2.18
C THR A 39 3.53 1.80 2.84
N VAL A 40 2.75 2.83 2.54
CA VAL A 40 1.48 3.15 3.17
C VAL A 40 0.45 2.36 2.44
N THR A 41 -0.22 1.48 3.17
CA THR A 41 -1.20 0.56 2.61
C THR A 41 -2.66 0.99 2.87
N GLN A 42 -2.84 1.97 3.76
CA GLN A 42 -4.13 2.46 4.24
C GLN A 42 -4.10 3.97 4.43
N PHE A 43 -5.17 4.64 4.04
CA PHE A 43 -5.20 6.10 3.89
C PHE A 43 -6.34 6.71 4.71
N VAL A 44 -6.06 7.81 5.41
CA VAL A 44 -7.06 8.51 6.22
C VAL A 44 -7.60 9.70 5.43
N VAL A 45 -8.93 9.77 5.27
CA VAL A 45 -9.59 10.95 4.70
C VAL A 45 -9.44 12.13 5.67
N PRO A 46 -8.96 13.31 5.24
CA PRO A 46 -8.72 14.42 6.17
C PRO A 46 -10.03 15.01 6.72
N GLY A 47 -9.96 15.62 7.90
CA GLY A 47 -11.11 16.29 8.52
C GLY A 47 -12.08 15.35 9.24
N SER A 48 -13.29 15.84 9.55
CA SER A 48 -14.29 15.13 10.36
C SER A 48 -15.72 15.18 9.81
N GLY A 49 -15.92 15.79 8.64
CA GLY A 49 -17.20 15.89 7.95
C GLY A 49 -17.10 15.37 6.52
N PRO A 50 -18.16 15.52 5.71
CA PRO A 50 -18.13 15.07 4.32
C PRO A 50 -17.02 15.77 3.52
N VAL A 51 -16.15 14.96 2.89
CA VAL A 51 -15.08 15.39 2.00
C VAL A 51 -15.38 14.87 0.60
N SER A 52 -15.24 15.73 -0.41
CA SER A 52 -15.32 15.31 -1.81
C SER A 52 -13.94 14.89 -2.27
N LEU A 53 -13.82 13.65 -2.73
CA LEU A 53 -12.63 13.10 -3.37
C LEU A 53 -12.90 13.05 -4.88
N THR A 54 -12.19 13.86 -5.66
CA THR A 54 -12.24 13.81 -7.12
C THR A 54 -11.07 12.99 -7.62
N PHE A 55 -11.41 11.84 -8.18
CA PHE A 55 -10.50 10.91 -8.81
C PHE A 55 -10.31 11.29 -10.28
N GLN A 56 -9.09 11.12 -10.78
CA GLN A 56 -8.72 11.31 -12.17
C GLN A 56 -7.82 10.17 -12.65
N VAL A 57 -8.13 9.59 -13.79
CA VAL A 57 -7.20 8.70 -14.52
C VAL A 57 -6.16 9.55 -15.25
N LEU A 58 -4.88 9.27 -15.04
CA LEU A 58 -3.77 10.03 -15.62
C LEU A 58 -3.11 9.29 -16.79
N PHE A 59 -2.87 7.99 -16.62
CA PHE A 59 -2.31 7.13 -17.65
C PHE A 59 -2.78 5.69 -17.44
N ASP A 60 -2.86 4.96 -18.55
CA ASP A 60 -3.09 3.50 -18.62
C ASP A 60 -2.20 2.96 -19.75
N HIS A 61 -1.12 2.26 -19.37
CA HIS A 61 -0.14 1.66 -20.25
C HIS A 61 -0.04 0.15 -20.10
N GLY A 62 -0.65 -0.44 -19.06
CA GLY A 62 -0.53 -1.85 -18.72
C GLY A 62 -1.21 -2.83 -19.68
N SER A 63 -1.84 -2.34 -20.76
CA SER A 63 -2.52 -3.19 -21.75
C SER A 63 -3.54 -4.16 -21.12
N PHE A 64 -4.22 -3.74 -20.05
CA PHE A 64 -5.23 -4.51 -19.33
C PHE A 64 -6.45 -3.61 -19.05
N LEU A 65 -7.64 -4.22 -19.00
CA LEU A 65 -8.83 -3.52 -18.51
C LEU A 65 -8.85 -3.62 -16.99
N TYR A 66 -9.47 -2.66 -16.30
CA TYR A 66 -9.58 -2.70 -14.84
C TYR A 66 -10.91 -2.20 -14.33
N ASP A 67 -11.20 -2.60 -13.09
CA ASP A 67 -12.23 -2.00 -12.25
C ASP A 67 -11.53 -1.49 -10.98
N PHE A 68 -11.58 -0.19 -10.73
CA PHE A 68 -10.87 0.52 -9.67
C PHE A 68 -11.85 1.10 -8.66
N GLY A 69 -11.51 0.93 -7.38
CA GLY A 69 -12.31 1.49 -6.31
C GLY A 69 -11.58 1.56 -4.98
N PHE A 70 -12.37 1.88 -3.95
CA PHE A 70 -11.90 1.90 -2.57
C PHE A 70 -12.94 1.28 -1.64
N TYR A 71 -12.52 0.92 -0.44
CA TYR A 71 -13.38 0.39 0.62
C TYR A 71 -12.99 0.99 1.96
N ASP A 72 -13.95 1.04 2.89
CA ASP A 72 -13.66 1.36 4.28
C ASP A 72 -13.00 0.14 4.94
N VAL A 73 -11.77 0.30 5.43
CA VAL A 73 -10.99 -0.76 6.07
C VAL A 73 -11.74 -1.33 7.28
N SER A 74 -12.54 -0.51 7.98
CA SER A 74 -13.32 -0.97 9.13
C SER A 74 -14.43 -1.96 8.77
N ALA A 75 -14.80 -2.07 7.50
CA ALA A 75 -15.76 -3.07 7.00
C ALA A 75 -15.11 -4.44 6.74
N VAL A 76 -13.78 -4.57 6.86
CA VAL A 76 -13.03 -5.79 6.58
C VAL A 76 -12.43 -6.34 7.88
N THR A 77 -12.76 -7.59 8.17
CA THR A 77 -12.34 -8.33 9.38
C THR A 77 -11.56 -9.60 9.06
N ALA A 78 -11.67 -10.11 7.83
CA ALA A 78 -10.87 -11.25 7.37
C ALA A 78 -9.38 -10.90 7.38
N ASP A 79 -8.54 -11.88 7.70
CA ASP A 79 -7.10 -11.72 7.69
C ASP A 79 -6.60 -11.70 6.23
N PRO A 80 -5.87 -10.66 5.79
CA PRO A 80 -5.44 -10.53 4.40
C PRO A 80 -4.51 -11.66 3.94
N VAL A 81 -3.79 -12.31 4.86
CA VAL A 81 -2.84 -13.38 4.57
C VAL A 81 -3.51 -14.75 4.72
N ALA A 82 -4.14 -15.00 5.87
CA ALA A 82 -4.69 -16.30 6.22
C ALA A 82 -6.06 -16.57 5.56
N ASP A 83 -6.80 -15.52 5.20
CA ASP A 83 -8.10 -15.60 4.52
C ASP A 83 -8.21 -14.55 3.40
N SER A 84 -7.25 -14.55 2.47
CA SER A 84 -7.20 -13.60 1.36
C SER A 84 -8.47 -13.58 0.50
N LYS A 85 -9.14 -14.73 0.33
CA LYS A 85 -10.43 -14.80 -0.36
C LYS A 85 -11.53 -14.09 0.43
N GLY A 86 -11.65 -14.36 1.74
CA GLY A 86 -12.60 -13.66 2.61
C GLY A 86 -12.32 -12.16 2.69
N TYR A 87 -11.05 -11.76 2.73
CA TYR A 87 -10.61 -10.37 2.68
C TYR A 87 -11.14 -9.69 1.42
N ALA A 88 -10.87 -10.27 0.24
CA ALA A 88 -11.31 -9.69 -1.02
C ALA A 88 -12.84 -9.61 -1.11
N ILE A 89 -13.56 -10.65 -0.69
CA ILE A 89 -15.04 -10.63 -0.69
C ILE A 89 -15.57 -9.50 0.19
N GLN A 90 -15.04 -9.33 1.41
CA GLN A 90 -15.48 -8.26 2.31
C GLN A 90 -15.13 -6.87 1.78
N ALA A 91 -13.88 -6.67 1.31
CA ALA A 91 -13.44 -5.40 0.75
C ALA A 91 -14.30 -4.99 -0.46
N LEU A 92 -14.51 -5.91 -1.41
CA LEU A 92 -15.28 -5.65 -2.62
C LEU A 92 -16.78 -5.48 -2.34
N SER A 93 -17.37 -6.23 -1.42
CA SER A 93 -18.81 -6.12 -1.07
C SER A 93 -19.16 -4.79 -0.39
N HIS A 94 -18.18 -4.14 0.25
CA HIS A 94 -18.33 -2.86 0.93
C HIS A 94 -17.56 -1.74 0.21
N SER A 95 -17.28 -1.93 -1.07
CA SER A 95 -16.53 -0.96 -1.87
C SER A 95 -17.41 0.10 -2.52
N VAL A 96 -16.75 1.18 -2.94
CA VAL A 96 -17.26 2.11 -3.93
C VAL A 96 -16.43 1.93 -5.20
N GLU A 97 -17.10 1.53 -6.28
CA GLU A 97 -16.56 1.55 -7.64
C GLU A 97 -16.38 3.01 -8.09
N VAL A 98 -15.16 3.35 -8.51
CA VAL A 98 -14.81 4.69 -9.00
C VAL A 98 -14.72 4.69 -10.52
N PHE A 99 -13.96 3.74 -11.10
CA PHE A 99 -13.76 3.62 -12.53
C PHE A 99 -13.88 2.17 -12.99
N ASP A 100 -14.56 1.98 -14.12
CA ASP A 100 -14.57 0.75 -14.89
C ASP A 100 -13.99 1.08 -16.26
N ASP A 101 -12.76 0.65 -16.52
CA ASP A 101 -11.99 0.98 -17.72
C ASP A 101 -12.58 0.42 -19.02
N ARG A 102 -13.53 -0.52 -18.91
CA ARG A 102 -14.36 -0.94 -20.04
C ARG A 102 -15.24 0.20 -20.58
N LEU A 103 -15.41 1.27 -19.80
CA LEU A 103 -16.33 2.37 -20.03
C LEU A 103 -15.68 3.76 -19.94
N VAL A 104 -14.36 3.84 -19.72
CA VAL A 104 -13.68 5.08 -19.31
C VAL A 104 -12.46 5.37 -20.19
N ASP A 105 -12.28 6.64 -20.57
CA ASP A 105 -11.08 7.12 -21.28
C ASP A 105 -10.11 7.80 -20.29
N PRO A 106 -8.79 7.83 -20.59
CA PRO A 106 -7.82 8.65 -19.87
C PRO A 106 -8.26 10.13 -19.76
N GLY A 107 -8.17 10.71 -18.56
CA GLY A 107 -8.65 12.06 -18.24
C GLY A 107 -10.07 12.14 -17.67
N ALA A 108 -10.77 11.00 -17.55
CA ALA A 108 -12.05 10.96 -16.86
C ALA A 108 -11.96 11.37 -15.39
N LEU A 109 -12.98 12.10 -14.94
CA LEU A 109 -13.12 12.54 -13.55
C LEU A 109 -14.30 11.83 -12.89
N LYS A 110 -14.12 11.41 -11.64
CA LYS A 110 -15.19 10.89 -10.79
C LYS A 110 -15.09 11.51 -9.41
N THR A 111 -16.15 12.17 -8.95
CA THR A 111 -16.21 12.67 -7.58
C THR A 111 -17.05 11.76 -6.70
N VAL A 112 -16.52 11.41 -5.54
CA VAL A 112 -17.22 10.65 -4.49
C VAL A 112 -17.13 11.40 -3.17
N THR A 113 -18.23 11.46 -2.42
CA THR A 113 -18.22 12.03 -1.06
C THR A 113 -17.94 10.93 -0.04
N VAL A 114 -16.92 11.14 0.79
CA VAL A 114 -16.50 10.24 1.87
C VAL A 114 -16.47 11.01 3.18
N GLN A 115 -16.70 10.34 4.31
CA GLN A 115 -16.56 11.00 5.61
C GLN A 115 -15.08 11.21 5.97
N GLY A 116 -14.76 12.41 6.44
CA GLY A 116 -13.47 12.70 7.05
C GLY A 116 -13.23 11.80 8.26
N GLY A 117 -11.99 11.32 8.39
CA GLY A 117 -11.57 10.35 9.38
C GLY A 117 -11.77 8.89 8.97
N ALA A 118 -12.46 8.61 7.85
CA ALA A 118 -12.55 7.25 7.31
C ALA A 118 -11.16 6.74 6.91
N VAL A 119 -10.92 5.44 7.13
CA VAL A 119 -9.68 4.76 6.71
C VAL A 119 -9.99 3.92 5.49
N LEU A 120 -9.33 4.23 4.37
CA LEU A 120 -9.59 3.64 3.07
C LEU A 120 -8.47 2.68 2.67
N GLY A 121 -8.86 1.55 2.10
CA GLY A 121 -8.03 0.74 1.23
C GLY A 121 -8.46 0.94 -0.21
N PHE A 122 -7.52 0.82 -1.15
CA PHE A 122 -7.76 0.92 -2.59
C PHE A 122 -7.55 -0.43 -3.26
N PHE A 123 -8.16 -0.63 -4.42
CA PHE A 123 -7.96 -1.85 -5.19
C PHE A 123 -8.13 -1.64 -6.68
N ILE A 124 -7.58 -2.58 -7.45
CA ILE A 124 -7.93 -2.84 -8.84
C ILE A 124 -8.36 -4.29 -9.00
N VAL A 125 -9.36 -4.54 -9.84
CA VAL A 125 -9.72 -5.87 -10.34
C VAL A 125 -9.22 -5.98 -11.79
N PRO A 126 -8.10 -6.67 -12.03
CA PRO A 126 -7.50 -6.69 -13.36
C PRO A 126 -8.28 -7.61 -14.31
N ASN A 127 -8.57 -7.12 -15.51
CA ASN A 127 -9.31 -7.77 -16.60
C ASN A 127 -10.70 -8.30 -16.21
N ASN A 128 -11.27 -7.79 -15.12
CA ASN A 128 -12.53 -8.27 -14.60
C ASN A 128 -13.29 -7.16 -13.85
N THR A 129 -14.33 -7.54 -13.13
CA THR A 129 -15.26 -6.62 -12.49
C THR A 129 -15.48 -7.03 -11.04
N ILE A 130 -15.79 -6.08 -10.17
CA ILE A 130 -16.20 -6.33 -8.79
C ILE A 130 -17.33 -7.37 -8.77
N ALA A 131 -18.35 -7.18 -9.60
CA ALA A 131 -19.52 -8.06 -9.68
C ALA A 131 -19.15 -9.50 -10.04
N ASN A 132 -18.21 -9.70 -10.97
CA ASN A 132 -17.78 -11.04 -11.40
C ASN A 132 -16.98 -11.76 -10.30
N VAL A 133 -16.12 -11.03 -9.57
CA VAL A 133 -15.37 -11.60 -8.45
C VAL A 133 -16.32 -12.02 -7.33
N LEU A 134 -17.32 -11.18 -7.00
CA LEU A 134 -18.31 -11.49 -5.98
C LEU A 134 -19.25 -12.64 -6.38
N ALA A 135 -19.54 -12.79 -7.67
CA ALA A 135 -20.40 -13.86 -8.17
C ALA A 135 -19.74 -15.25 -8.13
N ASP A 136 -18.42 -15.32 -8.34
CA ASP A 136 -17.68 -16.59 -8.41
C ASP A 136 -16.22 -16.44 -7.92
N PRO A 137 -16.02 -16.22 -6.61
CA PRO A 137 -14.69 -15.92 -6.06
C PRO A 137 -13.71 -17.10 -6.21
N ASP A 138 -14.20 -18.33 -6.35
CA ASP A 138 -13.36 -19.52 -6.50
C ASP A 138 -12.61 -19.58 -7.84
N LYS A 139 -12.99 -18.75 -8.83
CA LYS A 139 -12.19 -18.59 -10.06
C LYS A 139 -10.93 -17.76 -9.84
N PHE A 140 -10.96 -16.84 -8.88
CA PHE A 140 -9.91 -15.84 -8.65
C PHE A 140 -8.95 -16.25 -7.52
N PHE A 141 -9.38 -17.20 -6.67
CA PHE A 141 -8.65 -17.68 -5.51
C PHE A 141 -8.48 -19.22 -5.51
N PRO A 142 -7.34 -19.76 -5.03
CA PRO A 142 -6.18 -19.06 -4.49
C PRO A 142 -5.50 -18.21 -5.57
N SER A 143 -4.91 -17.09 -5.14
CA SER A 143 -4.39 -16.11 -6.08
C SER A 143 -3.27 -16.70 -6.95
N SER A 144 -3.35 -16.49 -8.26
CA SER A 144 -2.29 -16.86 -9.18
C SER A 144 -1.30 -15.71 -9.36
N ILE A 145 -0.02 -16.06 -9.48
CA ILE A 145 1.03 -15.13 -9.91
C ILE A 145 1.15 -15.05 -11.44
N THR A 146 0.41 -15.91 -12.17
CA THR A 146 0.38 -15.89 -13.63
C THR A 146 -0.66 -14.92 -14.15
N ASN A 147 -0.30 -14.21 -15.21
CA ASN A 147 -1.18 -13.22 -15.83
C ASN A 147 -2.27 -13.88 -16.66
N GLY A 148 -3.52 -13.63 -16.30
CA GLY A 148 -4.68 -14.26 -16.92
C GLY A 148 -5.97 -13.49 -16.65
N PHE A 149 -7.08 -14.01 -17.16
CA PHE A 149 -8.39 -13.36 -17.02
C PHE A 149 -8.96 -13.47 -15.60
N TYR A 150 -8.64 -14.54 -14.87
CA TYR A 150 -9.08 -14.77 -13.50
C TYR A 150 -7.93 -14.52 -12.52
N ARG A 151 -7.57 -13.24 -12.35
CA ARG A 151 -6.58 -12.79 -11.37
C ARG A 151 -7.27 -12.27 -10.13
N ALA A 152 -6.74 -12.62 -8.96
CA ALA A 152 -7.18 -12.01 -7.72
C ALA A 152 -7.09 -10.47 -7.82
N PRO A 153 -8.03 -9.73 -7.22
CA PRO A 153 -7.90 -8.29 -7.07
C PRO A 153 -6.57 -7.92 -6.39
N LEU A 154 -6.00 -6.79 -6.79
CA LEU A 154 -4.78 -6.25 -6.20
C LEU A 154 -5.17 -5.06 -5.33
N PHE A 155 -4.68 -5.03 -4.10
CA PHE A 155 -5.05 -4.11 -3.04
C PHE A 155 -3.91 -3.17 -2.70
N SER A 156 -4.27 -2.04 -2.09
CA SER A 156 -3.32 -1.19 -1.40
C SER A 156 -2.69 -1.86 -0.18
N VAL A 157 -3.32 -2.91 0.35
CA VAL A 157 -2.76 -3.72 1.43
C VAL A 157 -1.90 -4.83 0.85
N SER A 158 -0.57 -4.68 0.92
CA SER A 158 0.38 -5.66 0.37
C SER A 158 0.17 -7.08 0.88
N ASP A 159 -0.17 -7.24 2.16
CA ASP A 159 -0.47 -8.55 2.74
C ASP A 159 -1.65 -9.27 2.07
N ALA A 160 -2.56 -8.53 1.41
CA ALA A 160 -3.69 -9.10 0.67
C ALA A 160 -3.32 -9.52 -0.76
N ASN A 161 -2.11 -9.18 -1.22
CA ASN A 161 -1.67 -9.40 -2.59
C ASN A 161 -0.88 -10.71 -2.74
N PRO A 162 -0.81 -11.28 -3.97
CA PRO A 162 0.03 -12.44 -4.24
C PRO A 162 1.47 -12.21 -3.78
N GLY A 163 2.00 -13.13 -2.98
CA GLY A 163 3.37 -13.04 -2.46
C GLY A 163 3.62 -12.01 -1.35
N GLN A 164 2.59 -11.26 -0.91
CA GLN A 164 2.67 -10.21 0.11
C GLN A 164 3.56 -9.01 -0.28
N PHE A 165 3.58 -8.68 -1.57
CA PHE A 165 4.31 -7.54 -2.13
C PHE A 165 3.34 -6.39 -2.43
N ASP A 166 3.86 -5.17 -2.37
CA ASP A 166 3.15 -3.98 -2.84
C ASP A 166 2.88 -4.10 -4.35
N GLN A 167 1.63 -3.83 -4.74
CA GLN A 167 1.16 -3.80 -6.13
C GLN A 167 0.84 -2.38 -6.59
N PHE A 168 1.01 -1.43 -5.67
CA PHE A 168 0.75 -0.03 -5.89
C PHE A 168 1.75 0.81 -5.09
N LEU A 169 2.00 2.01 -5.59
CA LEU A 169 2.73 3.05 -4.88
C LEU A 169 1.79 4.20 -4.58
N SER A 170 2.14 4.99 -3.57
CA SER A 170 1.44 6.24 -3.31
C SER A 170 2.39 7.38 -2.98
N PHE A 171 2.04 8.55 -3.49
CA PHE A 171 2.78 9.80 -3.34
C PHE A 171 1.84 10.88 -2.82
N LEU A 172 2.24 11.57 -1.75
CA LEU A 172 1.36 12.46 -0.98
C LEU A 172 2.01 13.83 -0.86
N GLY A 173 1.44 14.85 -1.50
CA GLY A 173 2.01 16.20 -1.45
C GLY A 173 1.22 17.19 -2.28
N GLY A 174 1.54 18.48 -2.16
CA GLY A 174 0.88 19.53 -2.96
C GLY A 174 -0.64 19.62 -2.78
N GLY A 175 -1.19 19.06 -1.69
CA GLY A 175 -2.64 18.97 -1.49
C GLY A 175 -3.33 17.87 -2.31
N LYS A 176 -2.58 16.93 -2.90
CA LYS A 176 -3.06 15.82 -3.72
C LYS A 176 -2.46 14.48 -3.27
N THR A 177 -3.06 13.41 -3.79
CA THR A 177 -2.53 12.05 -3.70
C THR A 177 -2.43 11.46 -5.10
N LEU A 178 -1.31 10.83 -5.42
CA LEU A 178 -1.11 10.02 -6.63
C LEU A 178 -0.98 8.56 -6.21
N PHE A 179 -1.66 7.67 -6.92
CA PHE A 179 -1.48 6.23 -6.87
C PHE A 179 -0.97 5.75 -8.22
N THR A 180 0.00 4.84 -8.20
CA THR A 180 0.45 4.15 -9.40
C THR A 180 0.46 2.65 -9.17
N PHE A 181 0.15 1.86 -10.18
CA PHE A 181 -0.10 0.42 -10.06
C PHE A 181 0.73 -0.36 -11.06
N GLU A 182 0.92 -1.64 -10.73
CA GLU A 182 1.37 -2.67 -11.67
C GLU A 182 0.19 -3.40 -12.29
N ASP A 183 0.31 -3.78 -13.55
CA ASP A 183 -0.64 -4.66 -14.22
C ASP A 183 -0.39 -6.14 -13.93
N LEU A 184 0.87 -6.55 -13.72
CA LEU A 184 1.29 -7.91 -13.41
C LEU A 184 1.57 -8.07 -11.91
N SER A 185 1.05 -9.15 -11.32
CA SER A 185 1.22 -9.43 -9.89
C SER A 185 2.70 -9.51 -9.51
N ARG A 186 3.21 -8.57 -8.69
CA ARG A 186 4.57 -8.63 -8.13
C ARG A 186 4.72 -9.82 -7.19
N ALA A 187 5.35 -10.89 -7.67
CA ALA A 187 5.69 -12.07 -6.87
C ALA A 187 6.91 -12.80 -7.46
N PRO A 188 7.63 -13.61 -6.67
CA PRO A 188 8.77 -14.39 -7.18
C PRO A 188 8.36 -15.24 -8.39
N GLY A 189 8.96 -14.98 -9.55
CA GLY A 189 8.70 -15.71 -10.79
C GLY A 189 7.50 -15.21 -11.62
N SER A 190 6.85 -14.10 -11.23
CA SER A 190 5.69 -13.51 -11.93
C SER A 190 6.01 -12.85 -13.28
N GLY A 191 7.25 -12.41 -13.47
CA GLY A 191 7.66 -11.65 -14.66
C GLY A 191 7.16 -10.20 -14.70
N SER A 192 6.62 -9.66 -13.59
CA SER A 192 6.36 -8.22 -13.43
C SER A 192 7.67 -7.43 -13.62
N ASP A 193 7.59 -6.29 -14.30
CA ASP A 193 8.73 -5.40 -14.49
C ASP A 193 8.93 -4.42 -13.31
N SER A 194 7.92 -4.30 -12.44
CA SER A 194 7.97 -3.59 -11.16
C SER A 194 8.26 -2.10 -11.29
N ASN A 195 7.95 -1.49 -12.45
CA ASN A 195 8.16 -0.08 -12.72
C ASN A 195 7.02 0.84 -12.25
N PHE A 196 5.82 0.30 -11.98
CA PHE A 196 4.58 0.95 -11.54
C PHE A 196 4.10 2.07 -12.47
N THR A 197 4.31 1.90 -13.77
CA THR A 197 3.88 2.84 -14.82
C THR A 197 2.68 2.34 -15.62
N ASP A 198 2.12 1.19 -15.22
CA ASP A 198 1.04 0.55 -15.95
C ASP A 198 -0.28 1.30 -15.81
N LEU A 199 -0.54 1.91 -14.65
CA LEU A 199 -1.77 2.63 -14.38
C LEU A 199 -1.59 3.69 -13.30
N GLY A 200 -2.17 4.87 -13.48
CA GLY A 200 -2.00 6.01 -12.59
C GLY A 200 -3.28 6.78 -12.33
N PHE A 201 -3.57 7.04 -11.06
CA PHE A 201 -4.73 7.82 -10.61
C PHE A 201 -4.33 8.91 -9.63
N SER A 202 -4.95 10.08 -9.73
CA SER A 202 -4.85 11.09 -8.67
C SER A 202 -6.17 11.32 -7.95
N ILE A 203 -6.06 11.77 -6.71
CA ILE A 203 -7.12 12.40 -5.93
C ILE A 203 -6.75 13.87 -5.71
N ASP A 204 -7.71 14.76 -5.88
CA ASP A 204 -7.58 16.21 -5.63
C ASP A 204 -7.44 16.62 -4.15
N VAL A 205 -7.25 15.64 -3.28
CA VAL A 205 -7.07 15.78 -1.83
C VAL A 205 -5.84 14.97 -1.42
N GLN A 206 -4.99 15.57 -0.58
CA GLN A 206 -3.91 14.85 0.07
C GLN A 206 -4.46 14.03 1.24
N LEU A 207 -4.46 12.71 1.08
CA LEU A 207 -4.83 11.78 2.13
C LEU A 207 -3.76 11.71 3.23
N GLY A 208 -4.19 11.41 4.45
CA GLY A 208 -3.30 11.06 5.54
C GLY A 208 -2.86 9.60 5.48
N VAL A 209 -1.79 9.27 6.20
CA VAL A 209 -1.33 7.90 6.39
C VAL A 209 -2.00 7.31 7.62
N ALA A 210 -2.65 6.14 7.48
CA ALA A 210 -3.16 5.44 8.65
C ALA A 210 -1.98 4.89 9.48
N PRO A 211 -1.97 5.05 10.81
CA PRO A 211 -0.94 4.44 11.64
C PRO A 211 -0.96 2.93 11.46
N VAL A 212 0.17 2.33 11.09
CA VAL A 212 0.33 0.88 11.19
C VAL A 212 0.28 0.53 12.68
N PRO A 213 -0.61 -0.34 13.15
CA PRO A 213 -0.57 -0.78 14.53
C PRO A 213 0.80 -1.42 14.79
N GLU A 214 1.60 -0.81 15.65
CA GLU A 214 2.77 -1.47 16.22
C GLU A 214 2.28 -2.82 16.79
N PRO A 215 2.94 -3.95 16.50
CA PRO A 215 2.58 -5.21 17.11
C PRO A 215 2.59 -4.99 18.61
N ALA A 216 1.42 -5.15 19.24
CA ALA A 216 1.26 -4.87 20.67
C ALA A 216 2.38 -5.59 21.41
N ALA A 217 3.35 -4.83 21.92
CA ALA A 217 4.39 -5.37 22.76
C ALA A 217 3.64 -6.10 23.87
N LEU A 218 3.79 -7.42 23.93
CA LEU A 218 3.33 -8.22 25.05
C LEU A 218 3.87 -7.55 26.30
N THR A 219 3.05 -6.75 26.96
CA THR A 219 3.29 -6.28 28.32
C THR A 219 3.19 -7.53 29.17
N LEU A 220 4.29 -8.28 29.22
CA LEU A 220 4.53 -9.25 30.27
C LEU A 220 4.41 -8.46 31.57
N GLY A 221 3.27 -8.64 32.22
CA GLY A 221 3.02 -8.17 33.57
C GLY A 221 4.11 -8.73 34.47
N GLY A 222 5.12 -7.90 34.73
CA GLY A 222 6.16 -8.12 35.70
C GLY A 222 6.09 -7.01 36.72
N VAL A 223 5.48 -7.32 37.86
CA VAL A 223 5.36 -6.47 39.03
C VAL A 223 6.75 -5.97 39.47
N ALA A 224 6.86 -4.65 39.64
CA ALA A 224 7.77 -3.89 40.51
C ALA A 224 9.27 -4.24 40.52
N GLY A 225 10.08 -3.29 40.06
CA GLY A 225 11.51 -3.25 40.36
C GLY A 225 12.21 -2.09 39.67
N THR A 226 12.10 -0.90 40.25
CA THR A 226 12.98 0.25 39.97
C THR A 226 14.43 -0.18 39.78
N ILE A 227 15.09 0.27 38.71
CA ILE A 227 16.49 0.77 38.69
C ILE A 227 16.82 1.32 37.29
N GLY A 228 17.23 2.60 37.24
CA GLY A 228 18.45 2.99 36.52
C GLY A 228 18.33 3.42 35.06
N LEU A 229 17.98 4.70 34.87
CA LEU A 229 18.40 5.50 33.72
C LEU A 229 19.94 5.61 33.71
N ALA A 230 20.61 5.21 32.62
CA ALA A 230 21.94 5.72 32.26
C ALA A 230 22.25 5.53 30.77
N LEU A 231 22.15 6.63 30.02
CA LEU A 231 22.95 6.88 28.82
C LEU A 231 24.44 6.82 29.19
N ALA A 232 25.27 6.18 28.36
CA ALA A 232 26.50 6.80 27.84
C ALA A 232 27.25 5.88 26.86
N ALA A 233 27.77 6.53 25.84
CA ALA A 233 28.49 5.98 24.70
C ALA A 233 29.91 5.47 25.02
N ALA A 234 30.37 4.59 24.13
CA ALA A 234 31.73 4.49 23.59
C ALA A 234 32.94 4.45 24.55
N ARG A 235 33.70 3.35 24.50
CA ARG A 235 34.99 3.28 23.76
C ARG A 235 35.74 1.99 24.08
N ARG A 236 36.33 1.48 23.01
CA ARG A 236 37.29 0.38 22.90
C ARG A 236 38.54 0.65 23.75
N GLY A 237 38.99 -0.33 24.54
CA GLY A 237 40.30 -0.28 25.20
C GLY A 237 40.53 -1.35 26.28
N ARG A 238 41.12 -2.49 25.89
CA ARG A 238 41.85 -3.43 26.79
C ARG A 238 43.01 -2.67 27.47
N PRO A 239 43.55 -3.07 28.65
CA PRO A 239 44.04 -4.43 28.87
C PRO A 239 43.74 -5.06 30.23
N GLU A 240 43.83 -6.37 30.22
CA GLU A 240 43.83 -7.27 31.37
C GLU A 240 45.10 -7.11 32.22
N GLY A 241 44.96 -7.42 33.51
CA GLY A 241 45.98 -8.24 34.18
C GLY A 241 46.64 -7.62 35.40
N ARG A 242 46.03 -7.81 36.58
CA ARG A 242 46.82 -8.24 37.75
C ARG A 242 45.96 -9.06 38.72
N ALA A 243 46.20 -10.36 38.68
CA ALA A 243 45.61 -11.36 39.56
C ALA A 243 46.10 -11.18 41.01
N GLY A 244 45.14 -11.36 41.92
CA GLY A 244 45.23 -12.12 43.17
C GLY A 244 46.53 -12.09 43.98
N ARG A 245 46.42 -11.53 45.19
CA ARG A 245 47.27 -11.88 46.33
C ARG A 245 46.39 -12.54 47.39
N ILE A 246 46.53 -13.85 47.60
CA ILE A 246 46.19 -14.58 48.83
C ILE A 246 47.07 -15.86 48.81
N VAL A 247 47.74 -16.38 49.83
CA VAL A 247 48.13 -16.05 51.23
C VAL A 247 49.21 -17.11 51.57
N ALA A 248 50.15 -16.74 52.45
CA ALA A 248 51.08 -17.57 53.24
C ALA A 248 51.99 -18.58 52.52
#